data_AF-A0A811QBC2-F1
#
_entry.id   AF-A0A811QBC2-F1
#
_cell.length_a   1.000
_cell.length_b   1.000
_cell.length_c   1.000
_cell.angle_alpha   90.00
_cell.angle_beta   90.00
_cell.angle_gamma   90.00
#
_symmetry.space_group_name_H-M   'P 1'
#
loop_
_entity.id
_entity.type
_entity.pdbx_description
1 polymer ?
#
loop_
_entity_poly.entity_id
_entity_poly.type
_entity_poly.pdbx_seq_one_letter_code
_entity_poly.pdbx_strand_id
1 'polypeptide(L)'
;MATWASTGSGLIVAKNENGEKRTTQQIISAPAIKHVGPEFLLPHHHEHPSALENFGSDLKIQVAGCPSLERISNLPNLQDLMIIRCPELKVLEGLPALHRLTLEDYDMKTLPGYLQDVRDLRLNCDISLLASIAEGKSGPEWDKFSHIKQVNAYADDDDNNIERKWYVKYTGDPFSFKTNINVSADASGDESVVG
;
A
#
# COMPACT_ATOMS: atom_id res chain seq x y z
N MET A 1 -6.66 -1.11 -27.62
CA MET A 1 -5.61 -2.15 -27.66
C MET A 1 -4.29 -1.46 -27.35
N ALA A 2 -3.93 -1.33 -26.08
CA ALA A 2 -2.64 -0.75 -25.72
C ALA A 2 -1.58 -1.85 -25.87
N THR A 3 -0.73 -1.71 -26.88
CA THR A 3 0.43 -2.55 -27.13
C THR A 3 1.55 -2.16 -26.17
N TRP A 4 2.02 -3.12 -25.39
CA TRP A 4 3.11 -2.96 -24.43
C TRP A 4 4.44 -3.15 -25.15
N ALA A 5 5.30 -2.14 -25.16
CA ALA A 5 6.69 -2.28 -25.57
C ALA A 5 7.56 -2.20 -24.31
N SER A 6 8.10 -3.36 -23.92
CA SER A 6 9.22 -3.45 -22.99
C SER A 6 10.48 -3.05 -23.74
N THR A 7 11.02 -1.87 -23.44
CA THR A 7 12.41 -1.53 -23.76
C THR A 7 13.09 -1.02 -22.48
N GLY A 8 14.35 -1.40 -22.32
CA GLY A 8 15.13 -1.26 -21.09
C GLY A 8 15.11 0.16 -20.50
N SER A 9 15.12 0.22 -19.17
CA SER A 9 15.21 1.45 -18.38
C SER A 9 14.13 2.48 -18.72
N GLY A 10 12.87 2.06 -18.78
CA GLY A 10 11.73 2.95 -19.03
C GLY A 10 10.84 3.08 -17.80
N LEU A 11 10.96 4.20 -17.08
CA LEU A 11 9.90 4.65 -16.18
C LEU A 11 8.67 4.96 -17.04
N ILE A 12 7.60 4.17 -16.90
CA ILE A 12 6.31 4.44 -17.55
C ILE A 12 5.68 5.65 -16.86
N VAL A 13 6.03 6.85 -17.29
CA VAL A 13 5.22 8.03 -16.98
C VAL A 13 4.03 8.01 -17.93
N ALA A 14 2.89 7.52 -17.45
CA ALA A 14 1.65 7.61 -18.21
C ALA A 14 1.23 9.09 -18.30
N LYS A 15 1.40 9.73 -19.46
CA LYS A 15 0.70 10.99 -19.79
C LYS A 15 -0.75 10.68 -20.14
N ASN A 16 -1.71 11.48 -19.68
CA ASN A 16 -3.09 11.42 -20.16
C ASN A 16 -3.20 12.25 -21.45
N GLU A 17 -4.08 11.83 -22.34
CA GLU A 17 -4.24 12.40 -23.68
C GLU A 17 -4.89 13.81 -23.67
N ASN A 18 -5.25 14.32 -22.48
CA ASN A 18 -6.17 15.46 -22.32
C ASN A 18 -5.52 16.73 -21.72
N GLY A 19 -4.22 16.72 -21.40
CA GLY A 19 -3.54 17.92 -20.85
C GLY A 19 -3.91 18.29 -19.41
N GLU A 20 -4.66 17.45 -18.70
CA GLU A 20 -5.01 17.64 -17.29
C GLU A 20 -3.88 17.12 -16.39
N LYS A 21 -3.40 17.91 -15.42
CA LYS A 21 -2.29 17.50 -14.53
C LYS A 21 -2.65 16.18 -13.84
N ARG A 22 -1.93 15.09 -14.16
CA ARG A 22 -2.03 13.83 -13.42
C ARG A 22 -1.38 14.00 -12.06
N THR A 23 -2.21 14.11 -11.03
CA THR A 23 -1.77 14.07 -9.62
C THR A 23 -1.43 12.65 -9.16
N THR A 24 -1.83 11.62 -9.94
CA THR A 24 -1.50 10.21 -9.68
C THR A 24 -0.43 9.69 -10.64
N GLN A 25 0.68 9.22 -10.08
CA GLN A 25 1.74 8.49 -10.78
C GLN A 25 1.64 6.98 -10.51
N GLN A 26 1.98 6.17 -11.51
CA GLN A 26 1.90 4.71 -11.41
C GLN A 26 3.22 4.07 -11.84
N ILE A 27 3.75 3.19 -11.00
CA ILE A 27 4.93 2.37 -11.28
C ILE A 27 4.46 0.92 -11.22
N ILE A 28 4.37 0.26 -12.37
CA ILE A 28 3.74 -1.05 -12.49
C ILE A 28 4.73 -2.03 -13.12
N SER A 29 4.86 -3.22 -12.53
CA SER A 29 5.63 -4.34 -13.09
C SER A 29 7.07 -3.96 -13.45
N ALA A 30 7.77 -3.28 -12.54
CA ALA A 30 9.16 -2.90 -12.70
C ALA A 30 10.07 -3.84 -11.88
N PRO A 31 10.48 -5.02 -12.41
CA PRO A 31 11.16 -6.05 -11.62
C PRO A 31 12.56 -5.65 -11.15
N ALA A 32 13.21 -4.70 -11.82
CA ALA A 32 14.57 -4.25 -11.49
C ALA A 32 14.62 -2.99 -10.62
N ILE A 33 13.48 -2.34 -10.36
CA ILE A 33 13.46 -1.14 -9.54
C ILE A 33 13.77 -1.51 -8.09
N LYS A 34 14.69 -0.77 -7.47
CA LYS A 34 15.05 -0.94 -6.05
C LYS A 34 14.64 0.22 -5.17
N HIS A 35 14.46 1.39 -5.78
CA HIS A 35 14.19 2.64 -5.08
C HIS A 35 13.26 3.53 -5.91
N VAL A 36 12.34 4.21 -5.23
CA VAL A 36 11.48 5.26 -5.77
C VAL A 36 11.71 6.55 -4.97
N GLY A 37 12.24 7.57 -5.63
CA GLY A 37 12.41 8.92 -5.06
C GLY A 37 12.00 10.05 -6.03
N PRO A 38 12.45 11.30 -5.75
CA PRO A 38 12.13 12.49 -6.56
C PRO A 38 12.40 12.36 -8.05
N GLU A 39 13.38 11.55 -8.45
CA GLU A 39 13.74 11.29 -9.84
C GLU A 39 12.58 10.76 -10.68
N PHE A 40 11.57 10.14 -10.04
CA PHE A 40 10.35 9.66 -10.68
C PHE A 40 9.31 10.76 -10.93
N LEU A 41 9.51 11.94 -10.35
CA LEU A 41 8.63 13.10 -10.48
C LEU A 41 9.17 14.16 -11.45
N LEU A 42 10.43 14.07 -11.86
CA LEU A 42 11.07 15.06 -12.71
C LEU A 42 10.81 14.78 -14.19
N PRO A 43 10.38 15.78 -14.99
CA PRO A 43 10.38 15.66 -16.44
C PRO A 43 11.80 15.46 -16.98
N HIS A 44 12.02 14.53 -17.91
CA HIS A 44 13.32 14.27 -18.56
C HIS A 44 13.83 15.39 -19.49
N HIS A 45 13.34 16.62 -19.37
CA HIS A 45 13.85 17.74 -20.14
C HIS A 45 14.60 18.69 -19.20
N HIS A 46 15.85 18.97 -19.57
CA HIS A 46 16.69 20.00 -18.96
C HIS A 46 15.96 21.34 -18.96
N GLU A 47 15.17 21.63 -17.95
CA GLU A 47 14.82 22.99 -17.54
C GLU A 47 14.00 22.99 -16.24
N HIS A 48 14.59 23.63 -15.23
CA HIS A 48 14.02 24.16 -13.99
C HIS A 48 13.65 23.19 -12.81
N PRO A 49 14.19 23.45 -11.60
CA PRO A 49 13.85 22.77 -10.33
C PRO A 49 12.39 22.87 -9.87
N SER A 50 11.53 23.64 -10.55
CA SER A 50 10.14 23.93 -10.17
C SER A 50 9.14 22.80 -10.50
N ALA A 51 9.60 21.63 -10.95
CA ALA A 51 8.74 20.47 -11.21
C ALA A 51 8.14 19.88 -9.92
N LEU A 52 8.86 19.92 -8.79
CA LEU A 52 8.37 19.38 -7.51
C LEU A 52 7.28 20.27 -6.89
N GLU A 53 7.36 21.59 -7.12
CA GLU A 53 6.32 22.57 -6.74
C GLU A 53 5.05 22.42 -7.60
N ASN A 54 5.17 21.77 -8.77
CA ASN A 54 4.10 21.69 -9.76
C ASN A 54 3.03 20.63 -9.46
N PHE A 55 3.32 19.66 -8.59
CA PHE A 55 2.37 18.61 -8.20
C PHE A 55 1.33 19.07 -7.16
N GLY A 56 1.49 20.28 -6.61
CA GLY A 56 0.59 20.80 -5.59
C GLY A 56 0.46 19.88 -4.38
N SER A 57 -0.53 20.15 -3.53
CA SER A 57 -0.83 19.38 -2.33
C SER A 57 -1.65 18.12 -2.62
N ASP A 58 -1.50 17.45 -3.77
CA ASP A 58 -2.38 16.34 -4.15
C ASP A 58 -1.64 15.13 -4.75
N LEU A 59 -0.31 15.05 -4.59
CA LEU A 59 0.48 13.97 -5.19
C LEU A 59 0.08 12.60 -4.62
N LYS A 60 -0.22 11.67 -5.52
CA LYS A 60 -0.53 10.27 -5.26
C LYS A 60 0.40 9.37 -6.06
N ILE A 61 0.89 8.30 -5.45
CA ILE A 61 1.72 7.31 -6.13
C ILE A 61 1.14 5.92 -5.89
N GLN A 62 1.04 5.14 -6.95
CA GLN A 62 0.77 3.71 -6.89
C GLN A 62 2.00 2.96 -7.37
N VAL A 63 2.48 2.00 -6.57
CA VAL A 63 3.54 1.08 -6.95
C VAL A 63 2.98 -0.34 -6.89
N ALA A 64 3.01 -1.06 -8.01
CA ALA A 64 2.39 -2.37 -8.13
C ALA A 64 3.33 -3.39 -8.79
N GLY A 65 3.46 -4.57 -8.19
CA GLY A 65 4.20 -5.68 -8.77
C GLY A 65 5.69 -5.38 -8.99
N CYS A 66 6.32 -4.73 -8.01
CA CYS A 66 7.75 -4.39 -8.04
C CYS A 66 8.50 -5.28 -7.02
N PRO A 67 8.86 -6.52 -7.38
CA PRO A 67 9.39 -7.52 -6.44
C PRO A 67 10.75 -7.17 -5.84
N SER A 68 11.56 -6.35 -6.51
CA SER A 68 12.88 -5.92 -6.01
C SER A 68 12.87 -4.55 -5.33
N LEU A 69 11.70 -3.92 -5.17
CA LEU A 69 11.61 -2.58 -4.61
C LEU A 69 11.92 -2.65 -3.11
N GLU A 70 12.98 -1.99 -2.67
CA GLU A 70 13.44 -2.03 -1.27
C GLU A 70 13.09 -0.75 -0.49
N ARG A 71 12.96 0.40 -1.19
CA ARG A 71 12.79 1.72 -0.57
C ARG A 71 11.89 2.67 -1.38
N ILE A 72 11.07 3.44 -0.69
CA ILE A 72 10.41 4.64 -1.23
C ILE A 72 10.78 5.81 -0.32
N SER A 73 11.39 6.87 -0.87
CA SER A 73 11.89 7.95 -0.02
C SER A 73 11.95 9.33 -0.65
N ASN A 74 12.05 10.35 0.20
CA ASN A 74 12.28 11.75 -0.18
C ASN A 74 11.15 12.35 -1.05
N LEU A 75 9.90 12.05 -0.76
CA LEU A 75 8.74 12.57 -1.50
C LEU A 75 7.92 13.49 -0.59
N PRO A 76 8.35 14.75 -0.37
CA PRO A 76 7.80 15.63 0.67
C PRO A 76 6.34 16.03 0.44
N ASN A 77 5.85 15.98 -0.80
CA ASN A 77 4.49 16.35 -1.16
C ASN A 77 3.55 15.15 -1.35
N LEU A 78 4.05 13.92 -1.17
CA LEU A 78 3.25 12.69 -1.34
C LEU A 78 2.20 12.59 -0.23
N GLN A 79 0.92 12.53 -0.60
CA GLN A 79 -0.18 12.42 0.35
C GLN A 79 -0.83 11.04 0.38
N ASP A 80 -0.81 10.33 -0.75
CA ASP A 80 -1.42 9.02 -0.90
C ASP A 80 -0.44 8.06 -1.55
N LEU A 81 -0.12 6.98 -0.85
CA LEU A 81 0.75 5.93 -1.34
C LEU A 81 -0.03 4.61 -1.35
N MET A 82 -0.13 4.00 -2.53
CA MET A 82 -0.66 2.66 -2.70
C MET A 82 0.45 1.71 -3.12
N ILE A 83 0.66 0.65 -2.34
CA ILE A 83 1.66 -0.40 -2.60
C ILE A 83 0.92 -1.71 -2.79
N ILE A 84 1.15 -2.35 -3.94
CA ILE A 84 0.51 -3.61 -4.30
C ILE A 84 1.60 -4.63 -4.59
N ARG A 85 1.63 -5.75 -3.84
CA ARG A 85 2.55 -6.88 -4.06
C ARG A 85 4.00 -6.46 -4.32
N CYS A 86 4.59 -5.80 -3.32
CA CYS A 86 6.00 -5.37 -3.33
C CYS A 86 6.72 -5.96 -2.10
N PRO A 87 7.01 -7.28 -2.10
CA PRO A 87 7.40 -8.04 -0.91
C PRO A 87 8.74 -7.63 -0.29
N GLU A 88 9.67 -7.08 -1.08
CA GLU A 88 10.99 -6.67 -0.60
C GLU A 88 11.04 -5.24 -0.04
N LEU A 89 9.92 -4.51 -0.04
CA LEU A 89 9.87 -3.14 0.46
C LEU A 89 10.17 -3.15 1.96
N LYS A 90 11.15 -2.35 2.38
CA LYS A 90 11.64 -2.32 3.77
C LYS A 90 11.68 -0.93 4.36
N VAL A 91 11.65 0.12 3.55
CA VAL A 91 11.84 1.48 4.01
C VAL A 91 10.88 2.45 3.33
N LEU A 92 10.14 3.18 4.16
CA LEU A 92 9.43 4.42 3.83
C LEU A 92 10.05 5.54 4.66
N GLU A 93 10.59 6.59 4.04
CA GLU A 93 11.22 7.70 4.77
C GLU A 93 11.11 9.03 4.01
N GLY A 94 11.16 10.16 4.72
CA GLY A 94 11.08 11.46 4.06
C GLY A 94 9.74 11.70 3.35
N LEU A 95 8.65 11.21 3.95
CA LEU A 95 7.26 11.35 3.47
C LEU A 95 6.39 12.18 4.45
N PRO A 96 6.80 13.41 4.84
CA PRO A 96 6.15 14.19 5.89
C PRO A 96 4.69 14.58 5.61
N ALA A 97 4.26 14.60 4.34
CA ALA A 97 2.87 14.90 3.97
C ALA A 97 2.00 13.64 3.82
N LEU A 98 2.56 12.44 4.03
CA LEU A 98 1.84 11.19 3.78
C LEU A 98 0.68 11.05 4.76
N HIS A 99 -0.51 11.10 4.21
CA HIS A 99 -1.74 11.04 4.98
C HIS A 99 -2.39 9.66 4.93
N ARG A 100 -2.36 9.03 3.75
CA ARG A 100 -2.98 7.74 3.49
C ARG A 100 -1.95 6.76 2.93
N LEU A 101 -1.91 5.59 3.53
CA LEU A 101 -1.15 4.44 3.06
C LEU A 101 -2.13 3.31 2.75
N THR A 102 -2.09 2.77 1.53
CA THR A 102 -2.83 1.57 1.15
C THR A 102 -1.85 0.45 0.83
N LEU A 103 -1.99 -0.70 1.50
CA LEU A 103 -1.25 -1.92 1.18
C LEU A 103 -2.22 -2.97 0.66
N GLU A 104 -1.84 -3.63 -0.43
CA GLU A 104 -2.58 -4.76 -1.00
C GLU A 104 -1.61 -5.90 -1.29
N ASP A 105 -1.65 -6.92 -0.44
CA ASP A 105 -0.81 -8.10 -0.55
C ASP A 105 -1.44 -9.24 0.25
N TYR A 106 -1.95 -10.24 -0.46
CA TYR A 106 -2.58 -11.43 0.13
C TYR A 106 -1.53 -12.49 0.52
N ASP A 107 -0.27 -12.33 0.12
CA ASP A 107 0.82 -13.19 0.60
C ASP A 107 1.46 -12.64 1.89
N MET A 108 1.15 -11.40 2.28
CA MET A 108 1.66 -10.73 3.48
C MET A 108 1.21 -11.44 4.75
N LYS A 109 2.18 -11.94 5.53
CA LYS A 109 1.92 -12.73 6.75
C LYS A 109 1.86 -11.91 8.03
N THR A 110 2.42 -10.71 8.02
CA THR A 110 2.51 -9.83 9.19
C THR A 110 2.57 -8.39 8.71
N LEU A 111 2.11 -7.41 9.51
CA LEU A 111 2.22 -6.02 9.11
C LEU A 111 3.69 -5.62 8.99
N PRO A 112 4.04 -4.81 7.97
CA PRO A 112 5.42 -4.46 7.72
C PRO A 112 5.96 -3.50 8.79
N GLY A 113 7.25 -3.65 9.13
CA GLY A 113 7.92 -2.77 10.10
C GLY A 113 8.12 -1.33 9.60
N TYR A 114 7.89 -1.06 8.31
CA TYR A 114 8.01 0.28 7.73
C TYR A 114 6.74 1.12 7.85
N LEU A 115 5.67 0.60 8.45
CA LEU A 115 4.44 1.36 8.69
C LEU A 115 4.79 2.69 9.36
N GLN A 116 4.41 3.77 8.70
CA GLN A 116 4.62 5.13 9.18
C GLN A 116 3.44 5.56 10.05
N ASP A 117 3.65 6.60 10.86
CA ASP A 117 2.58 7.30 11.58
C ASP A 117 1.73 8.12 10.58
N VAL A 118 0.88 7.43 9.83
CA VAL A 118 -0.08 8.01 8.89
C VAL A 118 -1.42 8.29 9.57
N ARG A 119 -2.26 9.11 8.95
CA ARG A 119 -3.63 9.29 9.47
C ARG A 119 -4.52 8.08 9.16
N ASP A 120 -4.43 7.54 7.95
CA ASP A 120 -5.33 6.51 7.44
C ASP A 120 -4.53 5.37 6.80
N LEU A 121 -4.66 4.18 7.35
CA LEU A 121 -4.10 2.95 6.80
C LEU A 121 -5.23 2.09 6.24
N ARG A 122 -5.10 1.71 4.97
CA ARG A 122 -5.98 0.73 4.32
C ARG A 122 -5.20 -0.53 3.96
N LEU A 123 -5.76 -1.68 4.30
CA LEU A 123 -5.16 -2.98 4.04
C LEU A 123 -6.14 -3.87 3.29
N ASN A 124 -5.70 -4.51 2.21
CA ASN A 124 -6.33 -5.73 1.69
C ASN A 124 -5.28 -6.84 1.84
N CYS A 125 -5.58 -7.86 2.63
CA CYS A 125 -4.66 -8.94 2.96
C CYS A 125 -5.39 -10.27 3.10
N ASP A 126 -4.63 -11.35 3.32
CA ASP A 126 -5.19 -12.66 3.64
C ASP A 126 -5.97 -12.66 4.97
N ILE A 127 -6.91 -13.60 5.08
CA ILE A 127 -7.76 -13.77 6.25
C ILE A 127 -6.98 -14.07 7.52
N SER A 128 -5.85 -14.79 7.43
CA SER A 128 -5.01 -15.13 8.58
C SER A 128 -4.39 -13.87 9.20
N LEU A 129 -3.84 -12.98 8.36
CA LEU A 129 -3.32 -11.71 8.84
C LEU A 129 -4.44 -10.82 9.38
N LEU A 130 -5.59 -10.79 8.70
CA LEU A 130 -6.73 -10.01 9.17
C LEU A 130 -7.25 -10.49 10.53
N ALA A 131 -7.26 -11.81 10.77
CA ALA A 131 -7.61 -12.41 12.06
C ALA A 131 -6.60 -12.01 13.15
N SER A 132 -5.30 -12.03 12.85
CA SER A 132 -4.25 -11.54 13.76
C SER A 132 -4.43 -10.05 14.12
N ILE A 133 -4.84 -9.22 13.15
CA ILE A 133 -5.20 -7.81 13.40
C ILE A 133 -6.47 -7.71 14.27
N ALA A 134 -7.45 -8.60 14.04
CA ALA A 134 -8.73 -8.62 14.75
C ALA A 134 -8.61 -8.93 16.24
N GLU A 135 -7.51 -9.56 16.68
CA GLU A 135 -7.18 -9.76 18.10
C GLU A 135 -6.98 -8.43 18.86
N GLY A 136 -6.80 -7.31 18.14
CA GLY A 136 -6.73 -5.98 18.72
C GLY A 136 -5.59 -5.86 19.72
N LYS A 137 -5.84 -5.26 20.90
CA LYS A 137 -4.82 -4.97 21.94
C LYS A 137 -4.05 -6.19 22.45
N SER A 138 -4.58 -7.39 22.28
CA SER A 138 -3.92 -8.63 22.70
C SER A 138 -3.12 -9.28 21.57
N GLY A 139 -3.31 -8.81 20.33
CA GLY A 139 -2.73 -9.42 19.13
C GLY A 139 -1.30 -8.96 18.85
N PRO A 140 -0.52 -9.77 18.11
CA PRO A 140 0.89 -9.48 17.83
C PRO A 140 1.09 -8.30 16.86
N GLU A 141 0.05 -7.92 16.12
CA GLU A 141 0.10 -6.79 15.17
C GLU A 141 -0.21 -5.44 15.82
N TRP A 142 -0.73 -5.42 17.06
CA TRP A 142 -1.27 -4.22 17.71
C TRP A 142 -0.29 -3.05 17.73
N ASP A 143 0.94 -3.28 18.18
CA ASP A 143 1.94 -2.23 18.35
C ASP A 143 2.33 -1.56 17.03
N LYS A 144 2.14 -2.25 15.91
CA LYS A 144 2.51 -1.75 14.58
C LYS A 144 1.50 -0.78 13.98
N PHE A 145 0.25 -0.78 14.43
CA PHE A 145 -0.78 0.12 13.90
C PHE A 145 -1.54 0.92 14.96
N SER A 146 -1.39 0.62 16.26
CA SER A 146 -2.15 1.28 17.33
C SER A 146 -1.96 2.79 17.39
N HIS A 147 -0.81 3.30 16.93
CA HIS A 147 -0.51 4.73 16.83
C HIS A 147 -1.25 5.44 15.68
N ILE A 148 -1.69 4.70 14.65
CA ILE A 148 -2.38 5.22 13.48
C ILE A 148 -3.82 5.62 13.85
N LYS A 149 -4.28 6.78 13.36
CA LYS A 149 -5.60 7.32 13.76
C LYS A 149 -6.77 6.49 13.27
N GLN A 150 -6.67 5.95 12.06
CA GLN A 150 -7.71 5.17 11.42
C GLN A 150 -7.11 4.00 10.64
N VAL A 151 -7.66 2.79 10.84
CA VAL A 151 -7.26 1.59 10.08
C VAL A 151 -8.51 0.90 9.55
N ASN A 152 -8.50 0.61 8.24
CA ASN A 152 -9.51 -0.21 7.59
C ASN A 152 -8.82 -1.38 6.88
N ALA A 153 -9.01 -2.58 7.40
CA ALA A 153 -8.42 -3.80 6.86
C ALA A 153 -9.50 -4.76 6.36
N TYR A 154 -9.23 -5.46 5.27
CA TYR A 154 -10.17 -6.34 4.60
C TYR A 154 -9.49 -7.61 4.09
N ALA A 155 -10.27 -8.68 3.97
CA ALA A 155 -9.89 -9.94 3.37
C ALA A 155 -11.04 -10.47 2.53
N ASP A 156 -10.68 -11.16 1.45
CA ASP A 156 -11.60 -11.72 0.48
C ASP A 156 -11.91 -13.17 0.82
N ASP A 157 -13.09 -13.63 0.44
CA ASP A 157 -13.47 -15.05 0.44
C ASP A 157 -13.25 -15.60 -0.95
N ASP A 158 -12.08 -16.17 -1.18
CA ASP A 158 -11.68 -16.69 -2.49
C ASP A 158 -12.57 -17.88 -2.91
N ASP A 159 -12.99 -18.71 -1.96
CA ASP A 159 -13.85 -19.87 -2.22
C ASP A 159 -15.22 -19.48 -2.77
N ASN A 160 -15.79 -18.39 -2.24
CA ASN A 160 -17.10 -17.89 -2.66
C ASN A 160 -17.01 -16.67 -3.58
N ASN A 161 -15.80 -16.25 -3.95
CA ASN A 161 -15.51 -15.06 -4.76
C ASN A 161 -16.20 -13.79 -4.21
N ILE A 162 -16.10 -13.57 -2.89
CA ILE A 162 -16.66 -12.40 -2.21
C ILE A 162 -15.52 -11.48 -1.78
N GLU A 163 -15.35 -10.38 -2.51
CA GLU A 163 -14.41 -9.33 -2.14
C GLU A 163 -14.79 -8.69 -0.80
N ARG A 164 -13.80 -8.45 0.04
CA ARG A 164 -13.89 -7.77 1.34
C ARG A 164 -14.99 -8.32 2.24
N LYS A 165 -15.20 -9.65 2.22
CA LYS A 165 -16.15 -10.33 3.10
C LYS A 165 -15.86 -10.03 4.56
N TRP A 166 -14.59 -10.12 4.94
CA TRP A 166 -14.15 -9.87 6.30
C TRP A 166 -13.51 -8.50 6.43
N TYR A 167 -13.66 -7.90 7.62
CA TYR A 167 -13.09 -6.58 7.90
C TYR A 167 -12.66 -6.40 9.35
N VAL A 168 -11.72 -5.46 9.53
CA VAL A 168 -11.44 -4.78 10.78
C VAL A 168 -11.50 -3.28 10.52
N LYS A 169 -12.23 -2.54 11.37
CA LYS A 169 -12.32 -1.08 11.36
C LYS A 169 -11.92 -0.56 12.72
N TYR A 170 -10.87 0.25 12.76
CA TYR A 170 -10.31 0.83 13.97
C TYR A 170 -10.21 2.35 13.85
N THR A 171 -10.54 3.05 14.95
CA THR A 171 -10.21 4.46 15.16
C THR A 171 -9.57 4.64 16.54
N GLY A 172 -8.51 5.44 16.61
CA GLY A 172 -7.78 5.68 17.87
C GLY A 172 -8.47 6.67 18.81
N ASP A 173 -9.03 7.76 18.26
CA ASP A 173 -9.68 8.82 19.04
C ASP A 173 -10.91 9.42 18.31
N PRO A 174 -12.15 9.19 18.79
CA PRO A 174 -12.49 8.30 19.89
C PRO A 174 -12.18 6.83 19.53
N PHE A 175 -11.83 6.04 20.54
CA PHE A 175 -11.53 4.62 20.34
C PHE A 175 -12.76 3.86 19.82
N SER A 176 -12.63 3.20 18.68
CA SER A 176 -13.61 2.23 18.18
C SER A 176 -12.87 1.09 17.51
N PHE A 177 -13.33 -0.15 17.72
CA PHE A 177 -12.80 -1.33 17.07
C PHE A 177 -13.97 -2.25 16.69
N LYS A 178 -14.15 -2.50 15.40
CA LYS A 178 -15.26 -3.30 14.85
C LYS A 178 -14.73 -4.33 13.88
N THR A 179 -15.18 -5.56 14.00
CA THR A 179 -14.83 -6.65 13.09
C THR A 179 -15.99 -7.62 12.95
N ASN A 180 -16.05 -8.34 11.84
CA ASN A 180 -16.94 -9.48 11.62
C ASN A 180 -16.18 -10.82 11.53
N ILE A 181 -14.90 -10.84 11.90
CA ILE A 181 -14.12 -12.07 11.99
C ILE A 181 -14.43 -12.79 13.29
N ASN A 182 -14.67 -14.09 13.18
CA ASN A 182 -14.62 -14.99 14.30
C ASN A 182 -13.28 -15.74 14.28
N VAL A 183 -12.33 -15.27 15.09
CA VAL A 183 -10.93 -15.76 15.12
C VAL A 183 -10.84 -17.29 15.29
N SER A 184 -11.79 -17.91 15.98
CA SER A 184 -11.82 -19.37 16.17
C SER A 184 -12.37 -20.19 15.00
N ALA A 185 -13.04 -19.58 14.02
CA ALA A 185 -13.73 -20.30 12.94
C ALA A 185 -13.27 -19.89 11.53
N ASP A 186 -12.91 -18.61 11.34
CA ASP A 186 -12.54 -18.08 10.02
C ASP A 186 -11.03 -18.23 9.71
N ALA A 187 -10.19 -18.41 10.73
CA ALA A 187 -8.73 -18.55 10.57
C ALA A 187 -8.26 -20.01 10.43
N SER A 188 -9.10 -21.00 10.72
CA SER A 188 -8.73 -22.43 10.76
C SER A 188 -8.90 -23.15 9.41
N GLY A 189 -8.84 -22.42 8.29
CA GLY A 189 -9.03 -22.96 6.95
C GLY A 189 -7.86 -23.77 6.40
N ASP A 190 -7.20 -24.62 7.21
CA ASP A 190 -6.45 -25.81 6.75
C ASP A 190 -6.06 -26.67 7.97
N GLU A 191 -6.78 -27.76 8.21
CA GLU A 191 -6.19 -29.02 8.68
C GLU A 191 -7.20 -30.14 8.41
N SER A 192 -7.09 -30.78 7.24
CA SER A 192 -7.66 -32.10 7.01
C SER A 192 -6.75 -32.91 6.09
N VAL A 193 -5.62 -33.32 6.65
CA VAL A 193 -4.95 -34.57 6.22
C VAL A 193 -5.26 -35.60 7.29
N VAL A 194 -6.40 -36.28 7.16
CA VAL A 194 -6.69 -37.50 7.91
C VAL A 194 -5.89 -38.66 7.31
N GLY A 195 -5.19 -39.38 8.19
CA GLY A 195 -4.17 -40.39 7.90
C GLY A 195 -4.68 -41.76 7.46
#